data_AF-A0A1I5Z275-F1
#
_entry.id   AF-A0A1I5Z275-F1
#
_cell.length_a   1.000
_cell.length_b   1.000
_cell.length_c   1.000
_cell.angle_alpha   90.00
_cell.angle_beta   90.00
_cell.angle_gamma   90.00
#
_symmetry.space_group_name_H-M   'P 1'
#
loop_
_entity.id
_entity.type
_entity.pdbx_description
1 polymer ?
#
loop_
_entity_poly.entity_id
_entity_poly.type
_entity_poly.pdbx_seq_one_letter_code
_entity_poly.pdbx_strand_id
1 'polypeptide(L)'
;MGKLAKIQAATAALTPQQASPAPTLATAPRSAAPSAPAPATDVLDDVQQLVVAAEATPHRIAVAYPDWLKMALALATQGEAGRDLFHRMSSGYPTYDPAEADKKFTNALKTKNGSVTIASFFKLCKDAGITLPAKPKRGRPSKKGRQEGFKALQETLAAKGHNVPTEALENAAVVVMQAKKDPSRKDGGLSNLTHPSGPLAQYPEVARTVVDHVQGNSNMVIQDDRRTATQDDIRDALSMDWNFYHDPGKRTYYYRPVGSDDPKDLKEFDERSTFLNRLLSDLERGGTKTDKRKLIEAVFNPHCYTEINYLTTHLDYLESQYKKEDGEDHIAALLKCIKTDNDPLFAVAFKKWLLNTVAQAYCNSSTCRNENALILVSPQQGIGKTFFFQNLLWDDQFFAAPPNFDFANKEHLLMMSENLLICFDEMGQYRKAEMDVMKASLSQSVIKADKKFQNTAQYPRTASFCGSTNTDEFLKDATGSRRFLPFTMLEPLNFAAYDAVVKAQLWGQVVAEYKTGADYRFTDEEKTNFNARNDEQFTADTPEDAFIAECLRITGNAQHFVTTVEISLELDKYKDHRKGQGFYRMEEVRKKLLQMPGVKRDKRRIAGAKPLNGLAGVQLKWGMM
;
A
#
# COMPACT_ATOMS: atom_id res chain seq x y z
N MET A 1 36.34 30.77 -26.65
CA MET A 1 36.18 29.52 -27.43
C MET A 1 36.42 28.34 -26.51
N GLY A 2 35.49 27.40 -26.37
CA GLY A 2 35.66 26.26 -25.45
C GLY A 2 34.39 25.70 -24.80
N LYS A 3 33.31 25.50 -25.56
CA LYS A 3 32.08 24.84 -25.07
C LYS A 3 31.23 24.21 -26.21
N LEU A 4 31.90 23.58 -27.19
CA LEU A 4 31.27 23.10 -28.43
C LEU A 4 31.89 21.80 -28.99
N ALA A 5 32.45 20.94 -28.11
CA ALA A 5 33.26 19.77 -28.52
C ALA A 5 32.94 18.44 -27.80
N LYS A 6 31.78 18.31 -27.13
CA LYS A 6 31.36 17.05 -26.46
C LYS A 6 29.87 16.70 -26.62
N ILE A 7 29.22 17.14 -27.71
CA ILE A 7 27.88 16.66 -28.13
C ILE A 7 27.91 16.26 -29.61
N GLN A 8 28.85 15.37 -29.97
CA GLN A 8 28.98 14.76 -31.30
C GLN A 8 29.54 13.33 -31.16
N ALA A 9 28.75 12.45 -30.51
CA ALA A 9 29.06 11.04 -30.36
C ALA A 9 27.80 10.17 -30.14
N ALA A 10 26.69 10.47 -30.83
CA ALA A 10 25.44 9.70 -30.73
C ALA A 10 24.48 9.88 -31.94
N THR A 11 24.99 10.03 -33.17
CA THR A 11 24.11 10.20 -34.35
C THR A 11 24.77 9.74 -35.67
N ALA A 12 25.01 8.44 -35.84
CA ALA A 12 25.48 7.87 -37.12
C ALA A 12 25.21 6.36 -37.26
N ALA A 13 24.00 5.98 -37.69
CA ALA A 13 23.71 4.64 -38.27
C ALA A 13 22.27 4.51 -38.85
N LEU A 14 21.84 5.43 -39.74
CA LEU A 14 20.63 5.22 -40.55
C LEU A 14 20.82 5.82 -41.95
N THR A 15 20.83 4.95 -42.97
CA THR A 15 20.65 5.32 -44.38
C THR A 15 19.74 4.27 -45.05
N PRO A 16 18.90 4.66 -46.02
CA PRO A 16 17.76 3.85 -46.46
C PRO A 16 18.11 2.93 -47.64
N GLN A 17 17.42 1.80 -47.76
CA GLN A 17 17.48 0.95 -48.96
C GLN A 17 16.08 0.75 -49.57
N GLN A 18 16.05 0.73 -50.91
CA GLN A 18 14.86 0.92 -51.73
C GLN A 18 14.00 -0.35 -51.86
N ALA A 19 12.73 -0.17 -52.26
CA ALA A 19 11.75 -1.23 -52.42
C ALA A 19 11.43 -1.57 -53.88
N SER A 20 11.04 -2.83 -54.11
CA SER A 20 10.26 -3.43 -55.23
C SER A 20 10.99 -4.56 -55.97
N PRO A 21 10.29 -5.54 -56.59
CA PRO A 21 8.87 -5.89 -56.51
C PRO A 21 8.60 -7.33 -55.99
N ALA A 22 7.33 -7.69 -55.81
CA ALA A 22 6.92 -9.03 -55.35
C ALA A 22 6.77 -10.05 -56.49
N PRO A 23 7.10 -11.34 -56.27
CA PRO A 23 6.72 -12.44 -57.15
C PRO A 23 5.43 -13.17 -56.69
N THR A 24 4.79 -13.84 -57.65
CA THR A 24 3.42 -14.38 -57.58
C THR A 24 3.27 -15.66 -56.75
N LEU A 25 2.07 -15.88 -56.20
CA LEU A 25 1.68 -17.11 -55.47
C LEU A 25 1.76 -18.39 -56.33
N ALA A 26 2.29 -19.45 -55.73
CA ALA A 26 2.00 -20.85 -56.06
C ALA A 26 1.46 -21.56 -54.79
N THR A 27 0.62 -22.58 -54.96
CA THR A 27 -0.36 -23.02 -53.95
C THR A 27 -0.08 -24.37 -53.27
N ALA A 28 -0.69 -24.51 -52.08
CA ALA A 28 -1.03 -25.74 -51.34
C ALA A 28 0.03 -26.39 -50.42
N PRO A 29 -0.38 -27.16 -49.38
CA PRO A 29 -1.72 -27.30 -48.78
C PRO A 29 -1.80 -26.78 -47.32
N ARG A 30 -3.02 -26.50 -46.83
CA ARG A 30 -3.26 -26.16 -45.41
C ARG A 30 -3.12 -27.40 -44.51
N SER A 31 -2.25 -27.35 -43.51
CA SER A 31 -2.34 -28.21 -42.32
C SER A 31 -3.20 -27.53 -41.25
N ALA A 32 -3.89 -28.32 -40.42
CA ALA A 32 -4.91 -27.84 -39.50
C ALA A 32 -4.33 -27.16 -38.25
N ALA A 33 -4.98 -26.09 -37.80
CA ALA A 33 -4.72 -25.50 -36.49
C ALA A 33 -5.20 -26.45 -35.35
N PRO A 34 -4.52 -26.49 -34.19
CA PRO A 34 -4.93 -27.34 -33.08
C PRO A 34 -6.28 -26.87 -32.50
N SER A 35 -7.21 -27.82 -32.38
CA SER A 35 -8.55 -27.61 -31.84
C SER A 35 -8.53 -27.28 -30.33
N ALA A 36 -9.30 -26.27 -29.93
CA ALA A 36 -9.56 -25.97 -28.52
C ALA A 36 -10.32 -27.14 -27.82
N PRO A 37 -10.14 -27.33 -26.50
CA PRO A 37 -10.76 -28.43 -25.77
C PRO A 37 -12.26 -28.20 -25.54
N ALA A 38 -13.08 -29.23 -25.78
CA ALA A 38 -14.51 -29.21 -25.51
C ALA A 38 -14.82 -29.52 -24.03
N PRO A 39 -15.63 -28.68 -23.38
CA PRO A 39 -16.74 -29.20 -22.57
C PRO A 39 -17.98 -28.29 -22.69
N ALA A 40 -18.98 -28.67 -23.50
CA ALA A 40 -20.14 -27.81 -23.82
C ALA A 40 -21.53 -28.45 -23.63
N THR A 41 -21.62 -29.72 -23.24
CA THR A 41 -22.91 -30.45 -23.19
C THR A 41 -23.68 -30.24 -21.88
N ASP A 42 -23.04 -30.50 -20.73
CA ASP A 42 -23.71 -30.53 -19.39
C ASP A 42 -24.33 -29.17 -19.00
N VAL A 43 -23.70 -28.05 -19.40
CA VAL A 43 -24.21 -26.68 -19.11
C VAL A 43 -25.39 -26.33 -20.01
N LEU A 44 -25.39 -26.76 -21.27
CA LEU A 44 -26.47 -26.48 -22.21
C LEU A 44 -27.74 -27.27 -21.81
N ASP A 45 -27.59 -28.50 -21.35
CA ASP A 45 -28.69 -29.35 -20.86
C ASP A 45 -29.34 -28.75 -19.59
N ASP A 46 -28.53 -28.30 -18.62
CA ASP A 46 -29.04 -27.62 -17.40
C ASP A 46 -29.72 -26.27 -17.73
N VAL A 47 -29.26 -25.54 -18.76
CA VAL A 47 -29.93 -24.32 -19.27
C VAL A 47 -31.24 -24.65 -19.98
N GLN A 48 -31.29 -25.70 -20.82
CA GLN A 48 -32.51 -26.15 -21.48
C GLN A 48 -33.59 -26.56 -20.48
N GLN A 49 -33.22 -27.29 -19.41
CA GLN A 49 -34.15 -27.66 -18.34
C GLN A 49 -34.73 -26.43 -17.62
N LEU A 50 -33.94 -25.38 -17.40
CA LEU A 50 -34.43 -24.13 -16.84
C LEU A 50 -35.38 -23.37 -17.77
N VAL A 51 -35.14 -23.38 -19.09
CA VAL A 51 -36.06 -22.79 -20.08
C VAL A 51 -37.41 -23.51 -20.08
N VAL A 52 -37.40 -24.85 -20.07
CA VAL A 52 -38.65 -25.66 -19.99
C VAL A 52 -39.39 -25.42 -18.67
N ALA A 53 -38.67 -25.31 -17.54
CA ALA A 53 -39.28 -24.97 -16.25
C ALA A 53 -39.86 -23.55 -16.21
N ALA A 54 -39.22 -22.59 -16.90
CA ALA A 54 -39.72 -21.22 -17.04
C ALA A 54 -40.98 -21.13 -17.92
N GLU A 55 -41.05 -21.91 -19.01
CA GLU A 55 -42.22 -22.00 -19.88
C GLU A 55 -43.46 -22.53 -19.14
N ALA A 56 -43.27 -23.43 -18.17
CA ALA A 56 -44.33 -24.01 -17.34
C ALA A 56 -44.84 -23.11 -16.20
N THR A 57 -44.20 -21.96 -15.94
CA THR A 57 -44.51 -21.10 -14.79
C THR A 57 -45.30 -19.85 -15.23
N PRO A 58 -46.43 -19.49 -14.58
CA PRO A 58 -47.27 -18.37 -15.02
C PRO A 58 -46.69 -16.97 -14.75
N HIS A 59 -45.49 -16.85 -14.18
CA HIS A 59 -44.77 -15.59 -13.98
C HIS A 59 -43.47 -15.65 -14.79
N ARG A 60 -43.44 -14.98 -15.95
CA ARG A 60 -42.31 -15.05 -16.88
C ARG A 60 -41.17 -14.11 -16.43
N ILE A 61 -39.92 -14.56 -16.58
CA ILE A 61 -38.70 -14.03 -15.94
C ILE A 61 -38.40 -12.53 -16.20
N ALA A 62 -38.94 -11.92 -17.25
CA ALA A 62 -38.55 -10.57 -17.68
C ALA A 62 -39.73 -9.59 -17.72
N VAL A 63 -39.75 -8.64 -16.79
CA VAL A 63 -40.64 -7.45 -16.82
C VAL A 63 -39.89 -6.18 -17.23
N ALA A 64 -38.56 -6.14 -17.05
CA ALA A 64 -37.74 -4.96 -17.31
C ALA A 64 -36.69 -5.19 -18.43
N TYR A 65 -36.57 -4.22 -19.34
CA TYR A 65 -35.63 -4.23 -20.47
C TYR A 65 -34.16 -4.55 -20.10
N PRO A 66 -33.59 -4.05 -18.99
CA PRO A 66 -32.19 -4.36 -18.62
C PRO A 66 -31.95 -5.85 -18.36
N ASP A 67 -32.92 -6.57 -17.80
CA ASP A 67 -32.77 -7.99 -17.47
C ASP A 67 -33.01 -8.89 -18.68
N TRP A 68 -33.90 -8.47 -19.59
CA TRP A 68 -34.02 -9.07 -20.92
C TRP A 68 -32.71 -8.95 -21.72
N LEU A 69 -32.03 -7.80 -21.66
CA LEU A 69 -30.73 -7.61 -22.31
C LEU A 69 -29.59 -8.41 -21.62
N LYS A 70 -29.58 -8.52 -20.28
CA LYS A 70 -28.65 -9.41 -19.55
C LYS A 70 -28.86 -10.87 -19.93
N MET A 71 -30.10 -11.31 -20.11
CA MET A 71 -30.43 -12.66 -20.56
C MET A 71 -29.87 -12.94 -21.96
N ALA A 72 -29.99 -12.00 -22.91
CA ALA A 72 -29.37 -12.10 -24.23
C ALA A 72 -27.85 -12.28 -24.14
N LEU A 73 -27.17 -11.43 -23.36
CA LEU A 73 -25.72 -11.48 -23.16
C LEU A 73 -25.26 -12.77 -22.47
N ALA A 74 -26.01 -13.26 -21.48
CA ALA A 74 -25.70 -14.49 -20.76
C ALA A 74 -25.86 -15.74 -21.65
N LEU A 75 -26.95 -15.83 -22.42
CA LEU A 75 -27.20 -16.97 -23.33
C LEU A 75 -26.27 -16.95 -24.55
N ALA A 76 -25.84 -15.77 -25.03
CA ALA A 76 -24.83 -15.64 -26.08
C ALA A 76 -23.46 -16.27 -25.70
N THR A 77 -23.19 -16.50 -24.40
CA THR A 77 -21.97 -17.23 -23.98
C THR A 77 -21.96 -18.71 -24.40
N GLN A 78 -23.12 -19.28 -24.74
CA GLN A 78 -23.25 -20.64 -25.30
C GLN A 78 -23.18 -20.64 -26.85
N GLY A 79 -22.82 -19.51 -27.47
CA GLY A 79 -22.78 -19.36 -28.92
C GLY A 79 -24.16 -19.38 -29.57
N GLU A 80 -24.23 -19.77 -30.85
CA GLU A 80 -25.48 -19.83 -31.62
C GLU A 80 -26.52 -20.80 -31.04
N ALA A 81 -26.09 -21.83 -30.29
CA ALA A 81 -27.01 -22.73 -29.58
C ALA A 81 -27.88 -22.02 -28.53
N GLY A 82 -27.43 -20.86 -28.02
CA GLY A 82 -28.22 -20.03 -27.10
C GLY A 82 -29.33 -19.21 -27.78
N ARG A 83 -29.35 -19.11 -29.12
CA ARG A 83 -30.29 -18.24 -29.86
C ARG A 83 -31.73 -18.72 -29.70
N ASP A 84 -32.00 -19.99 -29.99
CA ASP A 84 -33.33 -20.59 -29.85
C ASP A 84 -33.87 -20.44 -28.41
N LEU A 85 -33.01 -20.72 -27.43
CA LEU A 85 -33.32 -20.59 -26.00
C LEU A 85 -33.65 -19.14 -25.63
N PHE A 86 -32.94 -18.15 -26.20
CA PHE A 86 -33.26 -16.74 -26.02
C PHE A 86 -34.60 -16.35 -26.66
N HIS A 87 -34.93 -16.84 -27.86
CA HIS A 87 -36.24 -16.58 -28.49
C HIS A 87 -37.39 -17.22 -27.71
N ARG A 88 -37.25 -18.46 -27.25
CA ARG A 88 -38.24 -19.15 -26.41
C ARG A 88 -38.53 -18.37 -25.13
N MET A 89 -37.48 -17.96 -24.41
CA MET A 89 -37.62 -17.12 -23.23
C MET A 89 -38.17 -15.71 -23.54
N SER A 90 -37.79 -15.13 -24.67
CA SER A 90 -38.22 -13.79 -25.10
C SER A 90 -39.67 -13.75 -25.57
N SER A 91 -40.26 -14.87 -26.02
CA SER A 91 -41.70 -14.99 -26.26
C SER A 91 -42.56 -14.67 -25.03
N GLY A 92 -41.92 -14.61 -23.85
CA GLY A 92 -42.49 -14.13 -22.60
C GLY A 92 -42.66 -12.63 -22.45
N TYR A 93 -42.00 -11.83 -23.28
CA TYR A 93 -41.93 -10.38 -23.10
C TYR A 93 -43.14 -9.68 -23.76
N PRO A 94 -43.82 -8.74 -23.07
CA PRO A 94 -45.05 -8.11 -23.60
C PRO A 94 -44.90 -7.39 -24.95
N THR A 95 -43.68 -6.95 -25.29
CA THR A 95 -43.36 -6.30 -26.57
C THR A 95 -42.36 -7.13 -27.39
N TYR A 96 -42.49 -8.46 -27.36
CA TYR A 96 -41.63 -9.36 -28.12
C TYR A 96 -41.83 -9.18 -29.63
N ASP A 97 -40.77 -8.79 -30.32
CA ASP A 97 -40.63 -8.86 -31.77
C ASP A 97 -39.48 -9.83 -32.11
N PRO A 98 -39.71 -10.89 -32.91
CA PRO A 98 -38.66 -11.78 -33.37
C PRO A 98 -37.49 -11.07 -34.08
N ALA A 99 -37.75 -10.00 -34.84
CA ALA A 99 -36.71 -9.31 -35.61
C ALA A 99 -35.77 -8.48 -34.71
N GLU A 100 -36.31 -7.71 -33.77
CA GLU A 100 -35.50 -7.05 -32.73
C GLU A 100 -34.81 -8.07 -31.82
N ALA A 101 -35.46 -9.18 -31.43
CA ALA A 101 -34.83 -10.19 -30.60
C ALA A 101 -33.59 -10.82 -31.27
N ASP A 102 -33.69 -11.20 -32.55
CA ASP A 102 -32.57 -11.77 -33.30
C ASP A 102 -31.43 -10.74 -33.46
N LYS A 103 -31.78 -9.50 -33.77
CA LYS A 103 -30.82 -8.38 -33.88
C LYS A 103 -30.10 -8.11 -32.56
N LYS A 104 -30.78 -8.20 -31.41
CA LYS A 104 -30.17 -8.06 -30.07
C LYS A 104 -29.27 -9.24 -29.73
N PHE A 105 -29.67 -10.48 -30.06
CA PHE A 105 -28.84 -11.67 -29.83
C PHE A 105 -27.59 -11.68 -30.73
N THR A 106 -27.74 -11.33 -32.01
CA THR A 106 -26.63 -11.15 -32.96
C THR A 106 -25.65 -10.07 -32.48
N ASN A 107 -26.13 -8.99 -31.87
CA ASN A 107 -25.27 -7.97 -31.25
C ASN A 107 -24.61 -8.47 -29.95
N ALA A 108 -25.30 -9.28 -29.14
CA ALA A 108 -24.73 -9.90 -27.95
C ALA A 108 -23.57 -10.85 -28.30
N LEU A 109 -23.71 -11.69 -29.33
CA LEU A 109 -22.64 -12.57 -29.84
C LEU A 109 -21.40 -11.80 -30.33
N LYS A 110 -21.59 -10.62 -30.94
CA LYS A 110 -20.50 -9.75 -31.39
C LYS A 110 -19.84 -8.98 -30.24
N THR A 111 -20.59 -8.67 -29.18
CA THR A 111 -20.13 -7.84 -28.07
C THR A 111 -19.51 -8.72 -26.98
N LYS A 112 -18.21 -9.04 -27.12
CA LYS A 112 -17.45 -9.83 -26.13
C LYS A 112 -17.18 -9.06 -24.82
N ASN A 113 -18.24 -8.70 -24.10
CA ASN A 113 -18.16 -8.08 -22.79
C ASN A 113 -18.06 -9.18 -21.72
N GLY A 114 -16.83 -9.48 -21.28
CA GLY A 114 -16.54 -10.56 -20.32
C GLY A 114 -17.10 -10.37 -18.89
N SER A 115 -17.93 -9.34 -18.67
CA SER A 115 -18.60 -9.04 -17.41
C SER A 115 -19.92 -9.80 -17.19
N VAL A 116 -20.53 -10.35 -18.26
CA VAL A 116 -21.75 -11.16 -18.17
C VAL A 116 -21.44 -12.59 -18.58
N THR A 117 -21.73 -13.55 -17.72
CA THR A 117 -21.49 -14.99 -17.94
C THR A 117 -22.79 -15.77 -17.86
N ILE A 118 -22.80 -17.05 -18.23
CA ILE A 118 -24.00 -17.89 -18.09
C ILE A 118 -24.55 -17.93 -16.65
N ALA A 119 -23.71 -17.72 -15.63
CA ALA A 119 -24.13 -17.60 -14.24
C ALA A 119 -25.15 -16.46 -14.00
N SER A 120 -25.14 -15.41 -14.83
CA SER A 120 -26.16 -14.36 -14.79
C SER A 120 -27.55 -14.87 -15.22
N PHE A 121 -27.64 -15.83 -16.14
CA PHE A 121 -28.90 -16.49 -16.52
C PHE A 121 -29.41 -17.39 -15.38
N PHE A 122 -28.52 -18.23 -14.80
CA PHE A 122 -28.86 -19.04 -13.62
C PHE A 122 -29.34 -18.19 -12.45
N LYS A 123 -28.74 -17.01 -12.24
CA LYS A 123 -29.19 -16.06 -11.23
C LYS A 123 -30.57 -15.49 -11.53
N LEU A 124 -30.83 -15.04 -12.77
CA LEU A 124 -32.16 -14.55 -13.17
C LEU A 124 -33.26 -15.61 -12.97
N CYS A 125 -32.98 -16.89 -13.29
CA CYS A 125 -33.90 -17.99 -13.02
C CYS A 125 -34.16 -18.19 -11.53
N LYS A 126 -33.09 -18.18 -10.72
CA LYS A 126 -33.19 -18.32 -9.26
C LYS A 126 -33.95 -17.16 -8.61
N ASP A 127 -33.68 -15.93 -9.03
CA ASP A 127 -34.33 -14.71 -8.53
C ASP A 127 -35.83 -14.70 -8.92
N ALA A 128 -36.21 -15.37 -10.01
CA ALA A 128 -37.59 -15.64 -10.43
C ALA A 128 -38.20 -16.93 -9.81
N GLY A 129 -37.52 -17.59 -8.87
CA GLY A 129 -38.00 -18.79 -8.18
C GLY A 129 -37.87 -20.12 -8.95
N ILE A 130 -37.29 -20.12 -10.14
CA ILE A 130 -37.13 -21.29 -11.00
C ILE A 130 -35.80 -21.98 -10.67
N THR A 131 -35.86 -23.22 -10.19
CA THR A 131 -34.69 -23.97 -9.69
C THR A 131 -34.65 -25.39 -10.25
N LEU A 132 -33.43 -25.91 -10.46
CA LEU A 132 -33.21 -27.28 -10.92
C LEU A 132 -33.45 -28.31 -9.78
N PRO A 133 -33.99 -29.49 -10.09
CA PRO A 133 -34.14 -30.57 -9.10
C PRO A 133 -32.78 -31.06 -8.58
N ALA A 134 -32.67 -31.32 -7.29
CA ALA A 134 -31.41 -31.65 -6.64
C ALA A 134 -30.82 -33.00 -7.12
N LYS A 135 -29.69 -32.95 -7.83
CA LYS A 135 -28.90 -34.14 -8.22
C LYS A 135 -28.28 -34.80 -6.95
N PRO A 136 -28.50 -36.10 -6.68
CA PRO A 136 -27.99 -36.76 -5.46
C PRO A 136 -26.47 -37.02 -5.49
N LYS A 137 -25.80 -36.80 -4.36
CA LYS A 137 -24.34 -37.04 -4.18
C LYS A 137 -24.01 -38.55 -4.33
N ARG A 138 -22.97 -38.90 -5.09
CA ARG A 138 -22.55 -40.30 -5.35
C ARG A 138 -21.13 -40.61 -4.86
N GLY A 139 -21.02 -41.54 -3.91
CA GLY A 139 -19.79 -42.07 -3.31
C GLY A 139 -18.99 -43.02 -4.21
N ARG A 140 -17.65 -42.96 -4.17
CA ARG A 140 -16.69 -43.60 -5.09
C ARG A 140 -15.23 -43.62 -4.43
N PRO A 141 -14.14 -44.36 -4.82
CA PRO A 141 -13.26 -45.08 -3.86
C PRO A 141 -11.73 -44.91 -4.04
N SER A 142 -10.91 -45.54 -3.20
CA SER A 142 -9.44 -45.47 -3.24
C SER A 142 -8.78 -46.35 -4.32
N LYS A 143 -7.50 -46.08 -4.64
CA LYS A 143 -6.68 -46.88 -5.58
C LYS A 143 -6.56 -48.35 -5.14
N LYS A 144 -6.49 -48.59 -3.83
CA LYS A 144 -6.44 -49.93 -3.23
C LYS A 144 -7.77 -50.68 -3.41
N GLY A 145 -8.89 -50.00 -3.15
CA GLY A 145 -10.24 -50.57 -3.34
C GLY A 145 -10.54 -51.00 -4.78
N ARG A 146 -9.96 -50.32 -5.80
CA ARG A 146 -10.03 -50.78 -7.20
C ARG A 146 -9.26 -52.07 -7.44
N GLN A 147 -8.06 -52.21 -6.87
CA GLN A 147 -7.26 -53.42 -7.03
C GLN A 147 -7.91 -54.62 -6.31
N GLU A 148 -8.45 -54.39 -5.11
CA GLU A 148 -9.20 -55.40 -4.35
C GLU A 148 -10.50 -55.81 -5.09
N GLY A 149 -11.26 -54.84 -5.63
CA GLY A 149 -12.45 -55.13 -6.45
C GLY A 149 -12.14 -55.88 -7.74
N PHE A 150 -11.03 -55.55 -8.41
CA PHE A 150 -10.60 -56.25 -9.63
C PHE A 150 -10.10 -57.67 -9.35
N LYS A 151 -9.40 -57.89 -8.23
CA LYS A 151 -8.99 -59.22 -7.76
C LYS A 151 -10.21 -60.10 -7.43
N ALA A 152 -11.21 -59.55 -6.73
CA ALA A 152 -12.46 -60.25 -6.44
C ALA A 152 -13.24 -60.64 -7.72
N LEU A 153 -13.21 -59.79 -8.75
CA LEU A 153 -13.80 -60.09 -10.06
C LEU A 153 -13.05 -61.25 -10.77
N GLN A 154 -11.72 -61.26 -10.75
CA GLN A 154 -10.92 -62.37 -11.27
C GLN A 154 -11.19 -63.69 -10.53
N GLU A 155 -11.21 -63.66 -9.19
CA GLU A 155 -11.51 -64.83 -8.35
C GLU A 155 -12.93 -65.37 -8.62
N THR A 156 -13.91 -64.48 -8.80
CA THR A 156 -15.31 -64.86 -9.13
C THR A 156 -15.42 -65.54 -10.50
N LEU A 157 -14.66 -65.08 -11.50
CA LEU A 157 -14.66 -65.67 -12.85
C LEU A 157 -13.92 -67.01 -12.89
N ALA A 158 -12.78 -67.11 -12.18
CA ALA A 158 -12.04 -68.36 -12.02
C ALA A 158 -12.88 -69.44 -11.31
N ALA A 159 -13.63 -69.08 -10.26
CA ALA A 159 -14.54 -70.00 -9.56
C ALA A 159 -15.69 -70.52 -10.43
N LYS A 160 -16.07 -69.78 -11.49
CA LYS A 160 -17.04 -70.22 -12.51
C LYS A 160 -16.41 -70.99 -13.69
N GLY A 161 -15.10 -71.28 -13.64
CA GLY A 161 -14.39 -72.02 -14.68
C GLY A 161 -13.98 -71.18 -15.90
N HIS A 162 -14.08 -69.85 -15.83
CA HIS A 162 -13.67 -68.97 -16.93
C HIS A 162 -12.27 -68.40 -16.68
N ASN A 163 -11.30 -68.78 -17.53
CA ASN A 163 -9.95 -68.21 -17.53
C ASN A 163 -9.82 -67.19 -18.66
N VAL A 164 -9.81 -65.90 -18.32
CA VAL A 164 -9.86 -64.77 -19.26
C VAL A 164 -8.61 -63.92 -19.11
N PRO A 165 -7.92 -63.52 -20.19
CA PRO A 165 -6.75 -62.66 -20.12
C PRO A 165 -7.04 -61.34 -19.37
N THR A 166 -6.14 -60.96 -18.45
CA THR A 166 -6.27 -59.77 -17.59
C THR A 166 -6.62 -58.51 -18.37
N GLU A 167 -5.95 -58.29 -19.50
CA GLU A 167 -6.13 -57.12 -20.38
C GLU A 167 -7.54 -57.04 -21.00
N ALA A 168 -8.16 -58.17 -21.33
CA ALA A 168 -9.55 -58.20 -21.81
C ALA A 168 -10.54 -57.84 -20.69
N LEU A 169 -10.23 -58.27 -19.46
CA LEU A 169 -10.99 -57.99 -18.24
C LEU A 169 -10.89 -56.51 -17.82
N GLU A 170 -9.71 -55.91 -17.90
CA GLU A 170 -9.49 -54.48 -17.64
C GLU A 170 -10.28 -53.61 -18.64
N ASN A 171 -10.19 -53.93 -19.94
CA ASN A 171 -10.92 -53.22 -20.99
C ASN A 171 -12.44 -53.32 -20.80
N ALA A 172 -12.98 -54.50 -20.49
CA ALA A 172 -14.40 -54.67 -20.17
C ALA A 172 -14.84 -53.82 -18.96
N ALA A 173 -14.07 -53.85 -17.86
CA ALA A 173 -14.39 -53.09 -16.66
C ALA A 173 -14.33 -51.57 -16.90
N VAL A 174 -13.41 -51.07 -17.72
CA VAL A 174 -13.32 -49.66 -18.11
C VAL A 174 -14.56 -49.22 -18.89
N VAL A 175 -15.03 -50.01 -19.87
CA VAL A 175 -16.25 -49.70 -20.64
C VAL A 175 -17.47 -49.60 -19.72
N VAL A 176 -17.66 -50.55 -18.79
CA VAL A 176 -18.78 -50.52 -17.84
C VAL A 176 -18.66 -49.34 -16.86
N MET A 177 -17.45 -49.00 -16.39
CA MET A 177 -17.21 -47.83 -15.54
C MET A 177 -17.47 -46.49 -16.25
N GLN A 178 -17.22 -46.41 -17.57
CA GLN A 178 -17.53 -45.24 -18.39
C GLN A 178 -19.04 -45.11 -18.62
N ALA A 179 -19.74 -46.20 -18.96
CA ALA A 179 -21.20 -46.22 -19.10
C ALA A 179 -21.95 -45.85 -17.79
N LYS A 180 -21.36 -46.13 -16.62
CA LYS A 180 -21.90 -45.71 -15.30
C LYS A 180 -21.70 -44.21 -15.00
N LYS A 181 -20.82 -43.52 -15.75
CA LYS A 181 -20.53 -42.08 -15.59
C LYS A 181 -21.44 -41.20 -16.45
N ASP A 182 -21.84 -41.67 -17.63
CA ASP A 182 -22.67 -40.94 -18.60
C ASP A 182 -23.94 -41.76 -18.94
N PRO A 183 -25.09 -41.45 -18.31
CA PRO A 183 -26.32 -42.21 -18.51
C PRO A 183 -26.89 -42.14 -19.94
N SER A 184 -26.53 -41.10 -20.72
CA SER A 184 -27.02 -40.89 -22.08
C SER A 184 -26.48 -41.92 -23.08
N ARG A 185 -25.35 -42.56 -22.76
CA ARG A 185 -24.66 -43.56 -23.59
C ARG A 185 -25.03 -45.01 -23.28
N LYS A 186 -25.99 -45.26 -22.38
CA LYS A 186 -26.40 -46.62 -21.97
C LYS A 186 -26.66 -47.55 -23.16
N ASP A 187 -27.39 -47.07 -24.16
CA ASP A 187 -27.89 -47.91 -25.26
C ASP A 187 -26.82 -48.24 -26.32
N GLY A 188 -25.71 -47.50 -26.36
CA GLY A 188 -24.55 -47.79 -27.23
C GLY A 188 -23.39 -48.49 -26.51
N GLY A 189 -23.23 -48.28 -25.21
CA GLY A 189 -22.13 -48.84 -24.42
C GLY A 189 -22.38 -50.27 -23.92
N LEU A 190 -23.62 -50.59 -23.49
CA LEU A 190 -23.96 -51.94 -23.03
C LEU A 190 -24.39 -52.87 -24.18
N SER A 191 -24.88 -52.35 -25.30
CA SER A 191 -25.22 -53.15 -26.49
C SER A 191 -23.99 -53.83 -27.13
N ASN A 192 -22.83 -53.16 -27.09
CA ASN A 192 -21.53 -53.75 -27.46
C ASN A 192 -21.04 -54.84 -26.49
N LEU A 193 -21.69 -55.03 -25.34
CA LEU A 193 -21.43 -56.16 -24.43
C LEU A 193 -22.39 -57.34 -24.67
N THR A 194 -23.54 -57.11 -25.32
CA THR A 194 -24.42 -58.18 -25.83
C THR A 194 -23.99 -58.73 -27.19
N HIS A 195 -23.24 -57.95 -27.99
CA HIS A 195 -22.55 -58.42 -29.20
C HIS A 195 -21.08 -57.99 -29.18
N PRO A 196 -20.21 -58.68 -28.41
CA PRO A 196 -18.82 -58.29 -28.24
C PRO A 196 -17.99 -58.47 -29.53
N SER A 197 -17.13 -57.49 -29.80
CA SER A 197 -16.11 -57.52 -30.86
C SER A 197 -14.70 -57.41 -30.27
N GLY A 198 -13.69 -57.94 -30.97
CA GLY A 198 -12.33 -58.06 -30.43
C GLY A 198 -12.18 -59.24 -29.43
N PRO A 199 -11.20 -59.19 -28.49
CA PRO A 199 -10.84 -60.33 -27.64
C PRO A 199 -11.97 -60.92 -26.76
N LEU A 200 -13.03 -60.15 -26.50
CA LEU A 200 -14.19 -60.57 -25.71
C LEU A 200 -15.27 -61.28 -26.52
N ALA A 201 -15.17 -61.30 -27.87
CA ALA A 201 -16.13 -61.96 -28.76
C ALA A 201 -16.32 -63.47 -28.46
N GLN A 202 -15.33 -64.09 -27.81
CA GLN A 202 -15.29 -65.51 -27.48
C GLN A 202 -15.96 -65.85 -26.13
N TYR A 203 -16.39 -64.85 -25.35
CA TYR A 203 -16.79 -65.03 -23.95
C TYR A 203 -18.05 -64.22 -23.53
N PRO A 204 -19.24 -64.48 -24.10
CA PRO A 204 -20.46 -63.72 -23.81
C PRO A 204 -20.92 -63.77 -22.34
N GLU A 205 -20.74 -64.90 -21.64
CA GLU A 205 -21.08 -65.05 -20.21
C GLU A 205 -20.21 -64.18 -19.28
N VAL A 206 -19.00 -63.84 -19.71
CA VAL A 206 -18.06 -63.01 -18.94
C VAL A 206 -18.52 -61.56 -18.94
N ALA A 207 -19.00 -61.04 -20.06
CA ALA A 207 -19.51 -59.67 -20.17
C ALA A 207 -20.64 -59.41 -19.16
N ARG A 208 -21.58 -60.36 -19.04
CA ARG A 208 -22.69 -60.30 -18.07
C ARG A 208 -22.19 -60.30 -16.62
N THR A 209 -21.27 -61.21 -16.28
CA THR A 209 -20.69 -61.29 -14.93
C THR A 209 -19.90 -60.03 -14.56
N VAL A 210 -19.18 -59.41 -15.50
CA VAL A 210 -18.47 -58.12 -15.29
C VAL A 210 -19.46 -56.98 -15.05
N VAL A 211 -20.56 -56.91 -15.82
CA VAL A 211 -21.61 -55.90 -15.65
C VAL A 211 -22.25 -56.03 -14.26
N ASP A 212 -22.69 -57.22 -13.87
CA ASP A 212 -23.35 -57.45 -12.58
C ASP A 212 -22.42 -57.11 -11.40
N HIS A 213 -21.14 -57.51 -11.46
CA HIS A 213 -20.16 -57.23 -10.42
C HIS A 213 -19.84 -55.72 -10.32
N VAL A 214 -19.65 -55.01 -11.43
CA VAL A 214 -19.36 -53.55 -11.43
C VAL A 214 -20.61 -52.72 -11.09
N GLN A 215 -21.81 -53.26 -11.30
CA GLN A 215 -23.04 -52.62 -10.84
C GLN A 215 -23.24 -52.78 -9.32
N GLY A 216 -23.07 -54.00 -8.78
CA GLY A 216 -23.26 -54.32 -7.36
C GLY A 216 -22.13 -53.93 -6.41
N ASN A 217 -20.88 -53.79 -6.88
CA ASN A 217 -19.73 -53.51 -6.01
C ASN A 217 -19.48 -52.00 -5.84
N SER A 218 -19.66 -51.48 -4.63
CA SER A 218 -19.46 -50.07 -4.27
C SER A 218 -18.00 -49.60 -4.41
N ASN A 219 -17.03 -50.52 -4.32
CA ASN A 219 -15.60 -50.22 -4.37
C ASN A 219 -15.05 -49.92 -5.79
N MET A 220 -15.87 -49.92 -6.85
CA MET A 220 -15.40 -49.74 -8.25
C MET A 220 -15.84 -48.45 -8.97
N VAL A 221 -16.86 -47.76 -8.49
CA VAL A 221 -17.40 -46.52 -9.10
C VAL A 221 -16.50 -45.38 -8.59
N ILE A 222 -15.84 -44.46 -9.38
CA ILE A 222 -14.72 -43.42 -9.18
C ILE A 222 -14.99 -41.90 -8.76
N GLN A 223 -14.60 -41.34 -7.57
CA GLN A 223 -15.01 -39.96 -7.06
C GLN A 223 -13.97 -38.88 -7.34
N ASP A 224 -14.41 -37.62 -7.48
CA ASP A 224 -13.51 -36.45 -7.34
C ASP A 224 -13.44 -36.07 -5.85
N ASP A 225 -12.63 -36.82 -5.11
CA ASP A 225 -12.54 -36.76 -3.65
C ASP A 225 -11.55 -35.67 -3.19
N ARG A 226 -11.70 -34.47 -3.75
CA ARG A 226 -10.99 -33.26 -3.32
C ARG A 226 -11.96 -32.11 -3.19
N ARG A 227 -12.56 -31.98 -2.00
CA ARG A 227 -13.18 -30.73 -1.55
C ARG A 227 -12.19 -29.60 -1.81
N THR A 228 -12.59 -28.58 -2.57
CA THR A 228 -11.77 -27.37 -2.70
C THR A 228 -11.59 -26.77 -1.31
N ALA A 229 -10.35 -26.42 -0.96
CA ALA A 229 -9.98 -25.93 0.36
C ALA A 229 -10.91 -24.80 0.85
N THR A 230 -11.22 -24.84 2.15
CA THR A 230 -11.83 -23.73 2.89
C THR A 230 -10.78 -22.67 3.23
N GLN A 231 -11.20 -21.53 3.78
CA GLN A 231 -10.26 -20.50 4.22
C GLN A 231 -9.36 -21.00 5.37
N ASP A 232 -9.92 -21.81 6.29
CA ASP A 232 -9.14 -22.46 7.35
C ASP A 232 -8.13 -23.48 6.78
N ASP A 233 -8.55 -24.36 5.85
CA ASP A 233 -7.62 -25.32 5.20
C ASP A 233 -6.45 -24.61 4.48
N ILE A 234 -6.69 -23.42 3.91
CA ILE A 234 -5.67 -22.59 3.25
C ILE A 234 -4.76 -21.93 4.30
N ARG A 235 -5.33 -21.31 5.34
CA ARG A 235 -4.56 -20.69 6.43
C ARG A 235 -3.64 -21.70 7.08
N ASP A 236 -4.18 -22.85 7.48
CA ASP A 236 -3.45 -23.85 8.26
C ASP A 236 -2.30 -24.45 7.43
N ALA A 237 -2.50 -24.64 6.13
CA ALA A 237 -1.43 -25.05 5.21
C ALA A 237 -0.36 -23.97 5.00
N LEU A 238 -0.75 -22.69 4.91
CA LEU A 238 0.21 -21.59 4.75
C LEU A 238 1.01 -21.30 6.03
N SER A 239 0.39 -21.45 7.21
CA SER A 239 1.01 -21.19 8.52
C SER A 239 2.16 -22.13 8.88
N MET A 240 2.37 -23.19 8.10
CA MET A 240 3.53 -24.08 8.25
C MET A 240 4.83 -23.40 7.79
N ASP A 241 4.75 -22.57 6.74
CA ASP A 241 5.90 -21.94 6.08
C ASP A 241 5.92 -20.41 6.25
N TRP A 242 4.76 -19.76 6.42
CA TRP A 242 4.61 -18.31 6.36
C TRP A 242 3.78 -17.73 7.50
N ASN A 243 4.29 -16.64 8.09
CA ASN A 243 3.51 -15.75 8.93
C ASN A 243 3.06 -14.52 8.10
N PHE A 244 1.79 -14.14 8.20
CA PHE A 244 1.24 -12.96 7.55
C PHE A 244 0.94 -11.87 8.57
N TYR A 245 1.04 -10.62 8.12
CA TYR A 245 0.86 -9.43 8.95
C TYR A 245 0.12 -8.34 8.19
N HIS A 246 -0.57 -7.47 8.92
CA HIS A 246 -1.20 -6.26 8.42
C HIS A 246 -0.77 -5.08 9.28
N ASP A 247 -0.29 -4.02 8.65
CA ASP A 247 -0.12 -2.72 9.30
C ASP A 247 -1.35 -1.85 8.99
N PRO A 248 -2.29 -1.68 9.94
CA PRO A 248 -3.48 -0.86 9.71
C PRO A 248 -3.15 0.64 9.61
N GLY A 249 -2.01 1.09 10.14
CA GLY A 249 -1.52 2.46 10.03
C GLY A 249 -1.01 2.78 8.63
N LYS A 250 -0.20 1.89 8.03
CA LYS A 250 0.30 2.01 6.65
C LYS A 250 -0.69 1.51 5.60
N ARG A 251 -1.67 0.68 6.00
CA ARG A 251 -2.62 -0.07 5.16
C ARG A 251 -1.92 -1.01 4.18
N THR A 252 -0.89 -1.69 4.68
CA THR A 252 0.01 -2.58 3.92
C THR A 252 0.03 -3.96 4.56
N TYR A 253 0.15 -5.00 3.74
CA TYR A 253 0.29 -6.39 4.19
C TYR A 253 1.71 -6.88 4.00
N TYR A 254 2.20 -7.65 4.96
CA TYR A 254 3.56 -8.19 4.99
C TYR A 254 3.53 -9.70 5.22
N TYR A 255 4.53 -10.42 4.72
CA TYR A 255 4.75 -11.82 5.05
C TYR A 255 6.21 -12.06 5.42
N ARG A 256 6.49 -13.06 6.27
CA ARG A 256 7.85 -13.57 6.49
C ARG A 256 7.85 -15.09 6.73
N PRO A 257 8.98 -15.79 6.50
CA PRO A 257 9.07 -17.22 6.79
C PRO A 257 8.82 -17.55 8.26
N VAL A 258 8.26 -18.73 8.53
CA VAL A 258 8.22 -19.29 9.89
C VAL A 258 9.65 -19.55 10.38
N GLY A 259 9.91 -19.20 11.64
CA GLY A 259 11.23 -19.33 12.27
C GLY A 259 12.15 -18.10 12.12
N SER A 260 11.79 -17.10 11.31
CA SER A 260 12.47 -15.79 11.32
C SER A 260 11.73 -14.81 12.25
N ASP A 261 12.48 -14.17 13.15
CA ASP A 261 12.04 -13.04 13.97
C ASP A 261 12.56 -11.68 13.47
N ASP A 262 13.57 -11.65 12.60
CA ASP A 262 14.15 -10.43 12.03
C ASP A 262 13.10 -9.67 11.16
N PRO A 263 12.79 -8.40 11.47
CA PRO A 263 11.87 -7.59 10.69
C PRO A 263 12.31 -7.32 9.24
N LYS A 264 13.59 -7.49 8.90
CA LYS A 264 14.08 -7.38 7.50
C LYS A 264 13.53 -8.47 6.58
N ASP A 265 13.03 -9.59 7.13
CA ASP A 265 12.34 -10.62 6.34
C ASP A 265 10.87 -10.30 6.06
N LEU A 266 10.29 -9.24 6.67
CA LEU A 266 8.94 -8.76 6.35
C LEU A 266 8.90 -8.17 4.93
N LYS A 267 8.24 -8.88 4.03
CA LYS A 267 8.11 -8.49 2.62
C LYS A 267 6.69 -8.03 2.32
N GLU A 268 6.57 -6.85 1.73
CA GLU A 268 5.28 -6.30 1.30
C GLU A 268 4.62 -7.17 0.22
N PHE A 269 3.30 -7.27 0.28
CA PHE A 269 2.49 -7.86 -0.79
C PHE A 269 1.08 -7.25 -0.86
N ASP A 270 0.45 -7.45 -2.01
CA ASP A 270 -0.93 -7.03 -2.33
C ASP A 270 -1.65 -8.11 -3.17
N GLU A 271 -2.92 -7.89 -3.51
CA GLU A 271 -3.72 -8.80 -4.34
C GLU A 271 -3.12 -9.07 -5.75
N ARG A 272 -2.23 -8.19 -6.21
CA ARG A 272 -1.61 -8.24 -7.55
C ARG A 272 -0.26 -8.93 -7.53
N SER A 273 0.33 -9.11 -6.36
CA SER A 273 1.68 -9.60 -6.16
C SER A 273 1.90 -11.00 -6.74
N THR A 274 3.05 -11.19 -7.39
CA THR A 274 3.47 -12.48 -7.97
C THR A 274 3.69 -13.55 -6.90
N PHE A 275 3.99 -13.15 -5.67
CA PHE A 275 4.04 -13.99 -4.48
C PHE A 275 2.79 -14.86 -4.29
N LEU A 276 1.58 -14.32 -4.55
CA LEU A 276 0.34 -15.09 -4.45
C LEU A 276 0.26 -16.23 -5.47
N ASN A 277 0.85 -16.07 -6.66
CA ASN A 277 0.93 -17.16 -7.65
C ASN A 277 1.89 -18.26 -7.19
N ARG A 278 2.95 -17.90 -6.45
CA ARG A 278 3.88 -18.85 -5.83
C ARG A 278 3.20 -19.62 -4.70
N LEU A 279 2.56 -18.92 -3.76
CA LEU A 279 1.77 -19.56 -2.69
C LEU A 279 0.72 -20.54 -3.24
N LEU A 280 0.00 -20.16 -4.30
CA LEU A 280 -0.94 -21.05 -4.96
C LEU A 280 -0.26 -22.33 -5.48
N SER A 281 0.91 -22.19 -6.12
CA SER A 281 1.69 -23.32 -6.64
C SER A 281 2.21 -24.23 -5.52
N ASP A 282 2.62 -23.66 -4.40
CA ASP A 282 3.16 -24.40 -3.25
C ASP A 282 2.03 -25.11 -2.47
N LEU A 283 0.85 -24.49 -2.33
CA LEU A 283 -0.37 -25.16 -1.82
C LEU A 283 -0.81 -26.32 -2.71
N GLU A 284 -0.79 -26.17 -4.05
CA GLU A 284 -1.12 -27.26 -4.97
C GLU A 284 -0.15 -28.45 -4.84
N ARG A 285 1.15 -28.19 -4.62
CA ARG A 285 2.17 -29.20 -4.33
C ARG A 285 1.95 -29.88 -2.98
N GLY A 286 1.57 -29.12 -1.95
CA GLY A 286 1.17 -29.62 -0.63
C GLY A 286 -0.14 -30.40 -0.62
N GLY A 287 -0.89 -30.43 -1.73
CA GLY A 287 -2.16 -31.14 -1.87
C GLY A 287 -3.41 -30.30 -1.58
N THR A 288 -3.24 -29.05 -1.12
CA THR A 288 -4.31 -28.10 -0.81
C THR A 288 -4.88 -27.51 -2.10
N LYS A 289 -5.87 -28.20 -2.69
CA LYS A 289 -6.56 -27.80 -3.93
C LYS A 289 -7.39 -26.52 -3.71
N THR A 290 -6.86 -25.38 -4.12
CA THR A 290 -7.53 -24.06 -4.05
C THR A 290 -7.44 -23.31 -5.38
N ASP A 291 -7.94 -22.09 -5.43
CA ASP A 291 -7.82 -21.17 -6.57
C ASP A 291 -7.32 -19.79 -6.10
N LYS A 292 -6.85 -18.95 -7.04
CA LYS A 292 -6.29 -17.63 -6.69
C LYS A 292 -7.27 -16.72 -5.95
N ARG A 293 -8.58 -16.80 -6.26
CA ARG A 293 -9.58 -15.95 -5.59
C ARG A 293 -9.72 -16.37 -4.13
N LYS A 294 -9.86 -17.67 -3.87
CA LYS A 294 -9.94 -18.21 -2.50
C LYS A 294 -8.68 -17.95 -1.69
N LEU A 295 -7.50 -18.03 -2.33
CA LEU A 295 -6.23 -17.68 -1.69
C LEU A 295 -6.22 -16.21 -1.25
N ILE A 296 -6.65 -15.27 -2.11
CA ILE A 296 -6.80 -13.85 -1.74
C ILE A 296 -7.80 -13.70 -0.59
N GLU A 297 -9.00 -14.28 -0.71
CA GLU A 297 -10.01 -14.23 0.34
C GLU A 297 -9.56 -14.83 1.69
N ALA A 298 -8.61 -15.77 1.68
CA ALA A 298 -8.02 -16.35 2.89
C ALA A 298 -6.87 -15.50 3.46
N VAL A 299 -5.90 -15.08 2.64
CA VAL A 299 -4.70 -14.37 3.12
C VAL A 299 -5.02 -12.96 3.61
N PHE A 300 -6.01 -12.29 3.01
CA PHE A 300 -6.49 -10.97 3.45
C PHE A 300 -7.64 -11.06 4.49
N ASN A 301 -7.89 -12.25 5.05
CA ASN A 301 -8.84 -12.42 6.17
C ASN A 301 -8.14 -12.07 7.51
N PRO A 302 -8.78 -11.29 8.41
CA PRO A 302 -8.26 -11.01 9.76
C PRO A 302 -7.88 -12.24 10.61
N HIS A 303 -8.37 -13.44 10.28
CA HIS A 303 -7.99 -14.69 10.93
C HIS A 303 -6.70 -15.33 10.38
N CYS A 304 -6.08 -14.76 9.35
CA CYS A 304 -4.89 -15.29 8.68
C CYS A 304 -3.62 -14.45 8.94
N TYR A 305 -3.78 -13.19 9.36
CA TYR A 305 -2.68 -12.27 9.63
C TYR A 305 -2.68 -11.76 11.08
N THR A 306 -1.52 -11.34 11.58
CA THR A 306 -1.38 -10.61 12.84
C THR A 306 -1.27 -9.12 12.58
N GLU A 307 -1.98 -8.27 13.34
CA GLU A 307 -1.80 -6.82 13.22
C GLU A 307 -0.49 -6.36 13.87
N ILE A 308 0.25 -5.50 13.17
CA ILE A 308 1.54 -4.93 13.62
C ILE A 308 1.58 -3.43 13.32
N ASN A 309 2.52 -2.72 13.92
CA ASN A 309 3.05 -1.48 13.36
C ASN A 309 4.45 -1.80 12.83
N TYR A 310 4.67 -1.65 11.52
CA TYR A 310 5.90 -2.06 10.86
C TYR A 310 7.12 -1.39 11.49
N LEU A 311 7.03 -0.08 11.77
CA LEU A 311 8.14 0.69 12.31
C LEU A 311 8.46 0.33 13.76
N THR A 312 7.45 0.15 14.62
CA THR A 312 7.70 -0.28 16.00
C THR A 312 8.19 -1.72 16.07
N THR A 313 7.78 -2.59 15.13
CA THR A 313 8.31 -3.97 15.03
C THR A 313 9.82 -3.97 14.78
N HIS A 314 10.33 -3.07 13.94
CA HIS A 314 11.77 -2.86 13.79
C HIS A 314 12.42 -2.32 15.08
N LEU A 315 11.83 -1.32 15.74
CA LEU A 315 12.36 -0.75 16.99
C LEU A 315 12.38 -1.76 18.15
N ASP A 316 11.34 -2.59 18.29
CA ASP A 316 11.24 -3.66 19.29
C ASP A 316 12.32 -4.74 19.09
N TYR A 317 12.66 -5.06 17.84
CA TYR A 317 13.77 -5.97 17.52
C TYR A 317 15.14 -5.35 17.85
N LEU A 318 15.35 -4.05 17.59
CA LEU A 318 16.61 -3.40 17.97
C LEU A 318 16.83 -3.37 19.49
N GLU A 319 15.76 -3.20 20.27
CA GLU A 319 15.81 -3.36 21.73
C GLU A 319 16.13 -4.81 22.12
N SER A 320 15.52 -5.83 21.49
CA SER A 320 15.81 -7.22 21.82
C SER A 320 17.26 -7.63 21.51
N GLN A 321 17.88 -6.99 20.52
CA GLN A 321 19.30 -7.15 20.18
C GLN A 321 20.23 -6.19 20.95
N TYR A 322 19.73 -5.32 21.82
CA TYR A 322 20.55 -4.33 22.53
C TYR A 322 21.36 -4.94 23.67
N LYS A 323 22.68 -4.84 23.57
CA LYS A 323 23.64 -5.40 24.53
C LYS A 323 23.88 -4.49 25.73
N LYS A 324 22.87 -4.34 26.57
CA LYS A 324 22.94 -3.51 27.80
C LYS A 324 24.10 -3.90 28.74
N GLU A 325 24.56 -5.14 28.71
CA GLU A 325 25.64 -5.67 29.55
C GLU A 325 27.04 -5.17 29.13
N ASP A 326 27.23 -4.73 27.88
CA ASP A 326 28.52 -4.22 27.39
C ASP A 326 28.89 -2.85 28.02
N GLY A 327 27.91 -2.16 28.64
CA GLY A 327 28.12 -0.92 29.38
C GLY A 327 28.43 0.32 28.53
N GLU A 328 28.44 0.20 27.20
CA GLU A 328 28.65 1.31 26.29
C GLU A 328 27.42 2.23 26.21
N ASP A 329 27.65 3.54 26.30
CA ASP A 329 26.63 4.56 25.98
C ASP A 329 26.86 5.04 24.54
N HIS A 330 26.10 4.45 23.61
CA HIS A 330 26.19 4.76 22.18
C HIS A 330 25.67 6.17 21.86
N ILE A 331 24.74 6.72 22.65
CA ILE A 331 24.32 8.12 22.53
C ILE A 331 25.51 9.03 22.87
N ALA A 332 26.19 8.78 23.99
CA ALA A 332 27.38 9.54 24.37
C ALA A 332 28.56 9.34 23.41
N ALA A 333 28.71 8.16 22.80
CA ALA A 333 29.70 7.91 21.74
C ALA A 333 29.41 8.76 20.49
N LEU A 334 28.16 8.82 20.04
CA LEU A 334 27.75 9.62 18.90
C LEU A 334 27.93 11.13 19.16
N LEU A 335 27.60 11.60 20.36
CA LEU A 335 27.79 13.00 20.77
C LEU A 335 29.26 13.44 20.72
N LYS A 336 30.22 12.55 20.99
CA LYS A 336 31.67 12.85 20.86
C LYS A 336 32.13 13.03 19.41
N CYS A 337 31.31 12.66 18.42
CA CYS A 337 31.68 12.74 17.01
C CYS A 337 31.48 14.14 16.40
N ILE A 338 30.79 15.03 17.11
CA ILE A 338 30.36 16.35 16.62
C ILE A 338 30.68 17.43 17.66
N LYS A 339 31.26 18.54 17.20
CA LYS A 339 31.56 19.72 18.03
C LYS A 339 30.61 20.85 17.69
N THR A 340 29.92 21.38 18.70
CA THR A 340 28.90 22.42 18.56
C THR A 340 29.23 23.69 19.36
N ASP A 341 28.48 24.77 19.10
CA ASP A 341 28.53 26.01 19.87
C ASP A 341 28.18 25.83 21.36
N ASN A 342 27.44 24.78 21.72
CA ASN A 342 27.06 24.48 23.09
C ASN A 342 26.83 22.96 23.30
N ASP A 343 27.91 22.18 23.40
CA ASP A 343 27.83 20.71 23.53
C ASP A 343 26.96 20.22 24.71
N PRO A 344 27.00 20.83 25.92
CA PRO A 344 26.12 20.40 27.01
C PRO A 344 24.63 20.55 26.67
N LEU A 345 24.25 21.65 26.01
CA LEU A 345 22.87 21.87 25.57
C LEU A 345 22.51 20.96 24.38
N PHE A 346 23.44 20.74 23.45
CA PHE A 346 23.26 19.81 22.33
C PHE A 346 23.04 18.38 22.82
N ALA A 347 23.81 17.90 23.80
CA ALA A 347 23.65 16.57 24.39
C ALA A 347 22.23 16.35 24.96
N VAL A 348 21.71 17.32 25.72
CA VAL A 348 20.34 17.27 26.26
C VAL A 348 19.29 17.34 25.15
N ALA A 349 19.44 18.29 24.21
CA ALA A 349 18.51 18.47 23.10
C ALA A 349 18.43 17.23 22.20
N PHE A 350 19.59 16.66 21.85
CA PHE A 350 19.73 15.49 21.00
C PHE A 350 19.14 14.24 21.66
N LYS A 351 19.47 13.98 22.93
CA LYS A 351 18.93 12.83 23.67
C LYS A 351 17.41 12.90 23.81
N LYS A 352 16.85 14.06 24.19
CA LYS A 352 15.40 14.26 24.23
C LYS A 352 14.76 14.13 22.85
N TRP A 353 15.39 14.65 21.79
CA TRP A 353 14.88 14.53 20.42
C TRP A 353 14.88 13.07 19.90
N LEU A 354 15.90 12.26 20.20
CA LEU A 354 15.91 10.82 19.89
C LEU A 354 14.80 10.08 20.64
N LEU A 355 14.67 10.29 21.96
CA LEU A 355 13.61 9.67 22.76
C LEU A 355 12.20 10.10 22.30
N ASN A 356 12.01 11.37 21.90
CA ASN A 356 10.76 11.88 21.36
C ASN A 356 10.47 11.33 19.95
N THR A 357 11.52 11.01 19.18
CA THR A 357 11.41 10.32 17.88
C THR A 357 10.92 8.88 18.06
N VAL A 358 11.44 8.16 19.06
CA VAL A 358 10.90 6.85 19.44
C VAL A 358 9.46 6.98 19.97
N ALA A 359 9.19 7.94 20.86
CA ALA A 359 7.84 8.19 21.37
C ALA A 359 6.81 8.49 20.27
N GLN A 360 7.22 9.18 19.20
CA GLN A 360 6.39 9.43 18.03
C GLN A 360 6.03 8.14 17.28
N ALA A 361 6.98 7.21 17.11
CA ALA A 361 6.75 5.95 16.40
C ALA A 361 5.77 5.02 17.14
N TYR A 362 5.83 4.98 18.48
CA TYR A 362 4.91 4.18 19.31
C TYR A 362 3.54 4.85 19.53
N CYS A 363 3.37 6.14 19.26
CA CYS A 363 2.14 6.85 19.62
C CYS A 363 1.08 6.89 18.52
N ASN A 364 0.01 6.13 18.70
CA ASN A 364 -1.21 6.21 17.90
C ASN A 364 -2.17 7.34 18.36
N SER A 365 -1.69 8.32 19.14
CA SER A 365 -2.51 9.38 19.74
C SER A 365 -1.94 10.78 19.50
N SER A 366 -2.81 11.80 19.51
CA SER A 366 -2.44 13.20 19.33
C SER A 366 -1.68 13.81 20.53
N THR A 367 -1.41 13.06 21.60
CA THR A 367 -0.81 13.53 22.85
C THR A 367 0.72 13.36 22.97
N CYS A 368 1.35 12.60 22.08
CA CYS A 368 2.82 12.48 22.00
C CYS A 368 3.31 12.84 20.60
N ARG A 369 3.21 14.14 20.26
CA ARG A 369 3.77 14.69 19.03
C ARG A 369 5.18 15.21 19.26
N ASN A 370 6.16 14.71 18.52
CA ASN A 370 7.44 15.38 18.37
C ASN A 370 7.26 16.62 17.47
N GLU A 371 7.08 17.81 18.07
CA GLU A 371 7.01 19.08 17.33
C GLU A 371 8.38 19.72 17.10
N ASN A 372 9.47 19.07 17.55
CA ASN A 372 10.82 19.60 17.53
C ASN A 372 11.64 18.99 16.38
N ALA A 373 12.31 19.84 15.61
CA ALA A 373 13.24 19.47 14.56
C ALA A 373 14.67 19.84 14.97
N LEU A 374 15.60 18.88 14.97
CA LEU A 374 17.02 19.15 15.23
C LEU A 374 17.69 19.68 13.97
N ILE A 375 18.30 20.88 14.05
CA ILE A 375 18.90 21.54 12.89
C ILE A 375 20.41 21.68 13.08
N LEU A 376 21.21 21.22 12.12
CA LEU A 376 22.65 21.46 12.09
C LEU A 376 22.96 22.65 11.17
N VAL A 377 23.67 23.63 11.73
CA VAL A 377 24.02 24.90 11.08
C VAL A 377 25.54 24.94 10.90
N SER A 378 26.03 25.41 9.75
CA SER A 378 27.43 25.86 9.61
C SER A 378 27.65 26.48 8.23
N PRO A 379 28.32 27.63 8.09
CA PRO A 379 28.64 28.22 6.79
C PRO A 379 29.58 27.35 5.94
N GLN A 380 30.30 26.40 6.55
CA GLN A 380 31.21 25.52 5.84
C GLN A 380 30.45 24.38 5.15
N GLN A 381 30.58 24.31 3.82
CA GLN A 381 30.13 23.15 3.04
C GLN A 381 31.03 21.93 3.30
N GLY A 382 30.47 20.73 3.20
CA GLY A 382 31.21 19.47 3.41
C GLY A 382 31.54 19.13 4.87
N ILE A 383 31.17 19.97 5.85
CA ILE A 383 31.46 19.76 7.29
C ILE A 383 30.74 18.54 7.91
N GLY A 384 29.81 17.88 7.21
CA GLY A 384 29.15 16.64 7.63
C GLY A 384 27.67 16.76 8.05
N LYS A 385 27.06 17.95 7.97
CA LYS A 385 25.66 18.20 8.40
C LYS A 385 24.63 17.19 7.87
N THR A 386 24.48 17.08 6.54
CA THR A 386 23.50 16.16 5.92
C THR A 386 23.89 14.69 6.15
N PHE A 387 25.21 14.38 6.11
CA PHE A 387 25.74 13.04 6.37
C PHE A 387 25.38 12.52 7.76
N PHE A 388 25.43 13.38 8.78
CA PHE A 388 25.06 13.04 10.17
C PHE A 388 23.61 12.54 10.25
N PHE A 389 22.66 13.16 9.52
CA PHE A 389 21.27 12.70 9.54
C PHE A 389 21.00 11.51 8.63
N GLN A 390 21.60 11.52 7.43
CA GLN A 390 21.41 10.46 6.44
C GLN A 390 21.85 9.09 6.98
N ASN A 391 22.94 9.04 7.76
CA ASN A 391 23.50 7.81 8.32
C ASN A 391 23.14 7.61 9.81
N LEU A 392 22.08 8.25 10.31
CA LEU A 392 21.70 8.17 11.74
C LEU A 392 20.88 6.93 12.08
N LEU A 393 20.12 6.41 11.12
CA LEU A 393 19.27 5.24 11.31
C LEU A 393 20.06 3.95 11.17
N TRP A 394 19.46 2.85 11.64
CA TRP A 394 19.98 1.49 11.45
C TRP A 394 19.67 0.94 10.04
N ASP A 395 18.77 1.60 9.31
CA ASP A 395 18.29 1.23 7.98
C ASP A 395 17.72 2.47 7.27
N ASP A 396 18.27 2.76 6.09
CA ASP A 396 17.95 3.96 5.30
C ASP A 396 16.51 3.97 4.79
N GLN A 397 15.80 2.82 4.78
CA GLN A 397 14.39 2.74 4.36
C GLN A 397 13.43 3.61 5.19
N PHE A 398 13.87 4.04 6.38
CA PHE A 398 13.11 4.88 7.29
C PHE A 398 13.52 6.36 7.26
N PHE A 399 14.42 6.74 6.34
CA PHE A 399 14.92 8.10 6.17
C PHE A 399 14.49 8.69 4.82
N ALA A 400 13.99 9.93 4.83
CA ALA A 400 13.73 10.68 3.61
C ALA A 400 14.30 12.11 3.68
N ALA A 401 14.96 12.54 2.60
CA ALA A 401 15.44 13.90 2.41
C ALA A 401 15.02 14.42 1.01
N PRO A 402 13.73 14.63 0.74
CA PRO A 402 13.28 15.09 -0.57
C PRO A 402 13.72 16.55 -0.79
N PRO A 403 14.26 16.89 -1.98
CA PRO A 403 14.62 18.26 -2.29
C PRO A 403 13.35 19.12 -2.34
N ASN A 404 13.34 20.23 -1.59
CA ASN A 404 12.18 21.12 -1.44
C ASN A 404 10.91 20.37 -0.99
N PHE A 405 10.89 19.89 0.26
CA PHE A 405 9.69 19.31 0.87
C PHE A 405 8.51 20.30 0.83
N ASP A 406 7.64 20.13 -0.16
CA ASP A 406 6.36 20.82 -0.31
C ASP A 406 5.26 20.18 0.55
N PHE A 407 4.72 20.95 1.50
CA PHE A 407 3.63 20.55 2.38
C PHE A 407 2.24 20.59 1.74
N ALA A 408 2.10 21.09 0.51
CA ALA A 408 0.90 20.95 -0.30
C ALA A 408 0.90 19.65 -1.15
N ASN A 409 2.08 19.03 -1.36
CA ASN A 409 2.21 17.80 -2.12
C ASN A 409 1.78 16.58 -1.27
N LYS A 410 0.76 15.85 -1.74
CA LYS A 410 0.24 14.65 -1.07
C LYS A 410 1.28 13.52 -0.93
N GLU A 411 2.20 13.39 -1.88
CA GLU A 411 3.25 12.37 -1.85
C GLU A 411 4.27 12.68 -0.75
N HIS A 412 4.69 13.93 -0.63
CA HIS A 412 5.55 14.38 0.47
C HIS A 412 4.85 14.25 1.82
N LEU A 413 3.56 14.63 1.92
CA LEU A 413 2.77 14.42 3.12
C LEU A 413 2.71 12.93 3.51
N LEU A 414 2.56 12.02 2.54
CA LEU A 414 2.57 10.58 2.79
C LEU A 414 3.91 10.08 3.36
N MET A 415 5.05 10.65 2.94
CA MET A 415 6.37 10.33 3.52
C MET A 415 6.38 10.51 5.05
N MET A 416 5.60 11.45 5.60
CA MET A 416 5.48 11.69 7.06
C MET A 416 4.80 10.53 7.84
N SER A 417 4.15 9.61 7.12
CA SER A 417 3.55 8.37 7.68
C SER A 417 4.33 7.09 7.34
N GLU A 418 5.34 7.20 6.46
CA GLU A 418 6.08 6.04 5.97
C GLU A 418 7.50 5.95 6.56
N ASN A 419 8.10 7.11 6.88
CA ASN A 419 9.46 7.28 7.39
C ASN A 419 9.48 7.58 8.90
N LEU A 420 10.60 7.29 9.56
CA LEU A 420 10.89 7.70 10.95
C LEU A 420 11.54 9.08 11.01
N LEU A 421 12.46 9.39 10.08
CA LEU A 421 13.11 10.68 9.97
C LEU A 421 12.87 11.32 8.61
N ILE A 422 12.52 12.60 8.64
CA ILE A 422 12.53 13.47 7.45
C ILE A 422 13.55 14.58 7.69
N CYS A 423 14.52 14.70 6.78
CA CYS A 423 15.52 15.76 6.79
C CYS A 423 15.16 16.85 5.79
N PHE A 424 15.00 18.08 6.29
CA PHE A 424 14.91 19.28 5.48
C PHE A 424 16.32 19.77 5.17
N ASP A 425 16.90 19.34 4.05
CA ASP A 425 18.20 19.86 3.62
C ASP A 425 18.06 21.31 3.09
N GLU A 426 19.16 22.06 3.18
CA GLU A 426 19.29 23.47 2.82
C GLU A 426 18.17 24.39 3.35
N MET A 427 17.83 24.30 4.64
CA MET A 427 16.69 25.02 5.24
C MET A 427 16.65 26.54 4.98
N GLY A 428 17.80 27.19 4.77
CA GLY A 428 17.88 28.60 4.39
C GLY A 428 17.10 28.96 3.10
N GLN A 429 16.89 28.01 2.19
CA GLN A 429 16.12 28.23 0.95
C GLN A 429 14.63 28.50 1.20
N TYR A 430 14.05 27.93 2.26
CA TYR A 430 12.61 28.06 2.54
C TYR A 430 12.24 29.52 2.84
N ARG A 431 11.23 30.02 2.15
CA ARG A 431 10.65 31.36 2.36
C ARG A 431 9.86 31.37 3.67
N LYS A 432 9.60 32.55 4.22
CA LYS A 432 8.82 32.72 5.45
C LYS A 432 7.48 31.96 5.44
N ALA A 433 6.71 32.09 4.36
CA ALA A 433 5.44 31.39 4.22
C ALA A 433 5.58 29.86 4.25
N GLU A 434 6.64 29.32 3.65
CA GLU A 434 6.91 27.87 3.62
C GLU A 434 7.38 27.38 4.99
N MET A 435 8.18 28.18 5.71
CA MET A 435 8.56 27.94 7.11
C MET A 435 7.35 27.98 8.06
N ASP A 436 6.38 28.87 7.83
CA ASP A 436 5.15 28.94 8.65
C ASP A 436 4.23 27.73 8.40
N VAL A 437 4.15 27.23 7.16
CA VAL A 437 3.47 25.96 6.84
C VAL A 437 4.22 24.78 7.44
N MET A 438 5.55 24.73 7.35
CA MET A 438 6.38 23.71 8.02
C MET A 438 6.10 23.68 9.53
N LYS A 439 6.17 24.83 10.21
CA LYS A 439 5.86 24.98 11.64
C LYS A 439 4.47 24.41 12.00
N ALA A 440 3.47 24.58 11.15
CA ALA A 440 2.14 23.99 11.34
C ALA A 440 2.15 22.46 11.14
N SER A 441 2.81 21.97 10.09
CA SER A 441 2.92 20.54 9.76
C SER A 441 3.70 19.74 10.80
N LEU A 442 4.71 20.33 11.45
CA LEU A 442 5.41 19.76 12.62
C LEU A 442 4.45 19.46 13.79
N SER A 443 3.27 20.07 13.83
CA SER A 443 2.25 19.86 14.86
C SER A 443 1.14 18.87 14.45
N GLN A 444 1.19 18.29 13.24
CA GLN A 444 0.20 17.30 12.79
C GLN A 444 0.44 15.93 13.44
N SER A 445 -0.63 15.22 13.82
CA SER A 445 -0.57 13.83 14.30
C SER A 445 -1.09 12.81 13.27
N VAL A 446 -1.84 13.26 12.27
CA VAL A 446 -2.48 12.44 11.25
C VAL A 446 -2.32 13.11 9.90
N ILE A 447 -1.92 12.33 8.90
CA ILE A 447 -1.78 12.73 7.51
C ILE A 447 -3.04 12.32 6.76
N LYS A 448 -3.64 13.24 5.99
CA LYS A 448 -4.76 12.95 5.10
C LYS A 448 -4.31 12.97 3.64
N ALA A 449 -4.12 11.79 3.05
CA ALA A 449 -3.59 11.63 1.70
C ALA A 449 -4.26 10.45 0.97
N ASP A 450 -4.06 10.36 -0.35
CA ASP A 450 -4.44 9.21 -1.18
C ASP A 450 -3.16 8.48 -1.60
N LYS A 451 -3.08 7.18 -1.29
CA LYS A 451 -2.08 6.31 -1.91
C LYS A 451 -2.46 6.08 -3.37
N LYS A 452 -1.47 5.83 -4.24
CA LYS A 452 -1.70 5.65 -5.68
C LYS A 452 -2.75 4.57 -5.95
N PHE A 453 -3.78 4.92 -6.72
CA PHE A 453 -4.96 4.06 -7.00
C PHE A 453 -5.84 3.70 -5.78
N GLN A 454 -5.71 4.40 -4.66
CA GLN A 454 -6.56 4.24 -3.48
C GLN A 454 -7.33 5.54 -3.18
N ASN A 455 -8.47 5.40 -2.47
CA ASN A 455 -9.20 6.55 -1.96
C ASN A 455 -8.42 7.27 -0.85
N THR A 456 -8.65 8.58 -0.70
CA THR A 456 -8.08 9.38 0.39
C THR A 456 -8.42 8.77 1.75
N ALA A 457 -7.40 8.55 2.58
CA ALA A 457 -7.50 7.97 3.90
C ALA A 457 -6.76 8.84 4.93
N GLN A 458 -6.76 8.38 6.18
CA GLN A 458 -5.96 8.94 7.26
C GLN A 458 -4.84 7.95 7.62
N TYR A 459 -3.61 8.46 7.74
CA TYR A 459 -2.43 7.70 8.14
C TYR A 459 -1.84 8.35 9.40
N PRO A 460 -1.40 7.59 10.42
CA PRO A 460 -0.71 8.16 11.56
C PRO A 460 0.61 8.79 11.11
N ARG A 461 1.01 9.90 11.72
CA ARG A 461 2.35 10.45 11.50
C ARG A 461 3.37 9.64 12.29
N THR A 462 4.35 9.07 11.62
CA THR A 462 5.51 8.39 12.23
C THR A 462 6.75 9.27 12.25
N ALA A 463 6.87 10.19 11.29
CA ALA A 463 8.06 10.98 11.11
C ALA A 463 8.30 12.00 12.25
N SER A 464 9.55 12.02 12.69
CA SER A 464 10.20 13.17 13.33
C SER A 464 11.12 13.88 12.35
N PHE A 465 11.53 15.10 12.69
CA PHE A 465 12.13 16.01 11.73
C PHE A 465 13.54 16.41 12.13
N CYS A 466 14.37 16.64 11.12
CA CYS A 466 15.71 17.19 11.24
C CYS A 466 15.99 18.10 10.04
N GLY A 467 17.14 18.77 10.01
CA GLY A 467 17.51 19.57 8.86
C GLY A 467 18.92 20.12 8.92
N SER A 468 19.37 20.63 7.79
CA SER A 468 20.71 21.19 7.60
C SER A 468 20.65 22.56 6.93
N THR A 469 21.52 23.47 7.32
CA THR A 469 21.61 24.80 6.69
C THR A 469 23.04 25.33 6.67
N ASN A 470 23.34 26.12 5.63
CA ASN A 470 24.59 26.85 5.48
C ASN A 470 24.50 28.30 5.98
N THR A 471 23.35 28.71 6.52
CA THR A 471 23.11 30.03 7.11
C THR A 471 22.48 29.87 8.49
N ASP A 472 22.98 30.65 9.43
CA ASP A 472 22.45 30.93 10.76
C ASP A 472 21.14 31.72 10.70
N GLU A 473 21.04 32.74 9.83
CA GLU A 473 19.83 33.54 9.53
C GLU A 473 18.68 32.77 8.82
N PHE A 474 18.45 31.49 9.15
CA PHE A 474 17.40 30.69 8.51
C PHE A 474 16.00 30.89 9.13
N LEU A 475 15.89 31.36 10.38
CA LEU A 475 14.59 31.66 11.01
C LEU A 475 14.11 33.07 10.63
N LYS A 476 12.95 33.15 9.97
CA LYS A 476 12.42 34.38 9.34
C LYS A 476 11.24 35.00 10.11
N ASP A 477 10.97 34.52 11.33
CA ASP A 477 10.04 35.08 12.32
C ASP A 477 10.31 34.44 13.69
N ALA A 478 10.56 35.27 14.71
CA ALA A 478 10.73 34.88 16.11
C ALA A 478 9.52 34.08 16.67
N THR A 479 8.33 34.30 16.12
CA THR A 479 7.15 33.52 16.53
C THR A 479 7.22 32.08 16.00
N GLY A 480 7.50 31.15 16.92
CA GLY A 480 7.54 29.71 16.65
C GLY A 480 8.94 29.10 16.51
N SER A 481 10.00 29.85 16.86
CA SER A 481 11.39 29.38 16.87
C SER A 481 11.60 28.09 17.69
N ARG A 482 10.85 27.88 18.79
CA ARG A 482 10.91 26.67 19.67
C ARG A 482 10.77 25.32 18.96
N ARG A 483 10.20 25.27 17.76
CA ARG A 483 10.06 24.02 16.99
C ARG A 483 11.36 23.61 16.31
N PHE A 484 12.36 24.48 16.26
CA PHE A 484 13.68 24.19 15.73
C PHE A 484 14.70 24.19 16.86
N LEU A 485 15.64 23.24 16.82
CA LEU A 485 16.73 23.11 17.76
C LEU A 485 18.05 23.27 16.98
N PRO A 486 18.42 24.50 16.58
CA PRO A 486 19.63 24.77 15.80
C PRO A 486 20.89 24.68 16.65
N PHE A 487 21.93 24.05 16.10
CA PHE A 487 23.28 24.02 16.68
C PHE A 487 24.31 24.22 15.59
N THR A 488 25.28 25.09 15.86
CA THR A 488 26.34 25.43 14.91
C THR A 488 27.50 24.46 15.06
N MET A 489 27.77 23.67 14.01
CA MET A 489 28.96 22.82 13.94
C MET A 489 30.21 23.70 13.81
N LEU A 490 31.09 23.61 14.81
CA LEU A 490 32.34 24.37 14.86
C LEU A 490 33.49 23.67 14.11
N GLU A 491 33.42 22.35 13.99
CA GLU A 491 34.44 21.51 13.37
C GLU A 491 33.79 20.47 12.43
N PRO A 492 34.53 19.94 11.44
CA PRO A 492 34.10 18.78 10.66
C PRO A 492 33.68 17.61 11.54
N LEU A 493 32.62 16.92 11.14
CA LEU A 493 32.20 15.66 11.76
C LEU A 493 33.39 14.69 11.80
N ASN A 494 33.63 14.06 12.96
CA ASN A 494 34.58 12.97 13.05
C ASN A 494 33.97 11.71 12.43
N PHE A 495 34.04 11.61 11.10
CA PHE A 495 33.48 10.50 10.31
C PHE A 495 33.93 9.12 10.83
N ALA A 496 35.21 8.96 11.16
CA ALA A 496 35.74 7.68 11.65
C ALA A 496 35.14 7.27 13.00
N ALA A 497 34.97 8.21 13.93
CA ALA A 497 34.28 7.93 15.19
C ALA A 497 32.77 7.73 14.97
N TYR A 498 32.16 8.48 14.05
CA TYR A 498 30.74 8.39 13.74
C TYR A 498 30.38 7.01 13.14
N ASP A 499 31.17 6.52 12.19
CA ASP A 499 30.96 5.24 11.52
C ASP A 499 31.22 4.05 12.46
N ALA A 500 32.07 4.23 13.48
CA ALA A 500 32.31 3.23 14.52
C ALA A 500 31.10 3.04 15.46
N VAL A 501 30.18 4.01 15.57
CA VAL A 501 28.96 3.87 16.39
C VAL A 501 27.94 2.99 15.66
N VAL A 502 27.75 1.77 16.15
CA VAL A 502 26.77 0.79 15.64
C VAL A 502 25.34 1.31 15.81
N LYS A 503 24.75 1.84 14.72
CA LYS A 503 23.43 2.50 14.74
C LYS A 503 22.29 1.60 15.23
N ALA A 504 22.37 0.29 14.99
CA ALA A 504 21.41 -0.67 15.55
C ALA A 504 21.42 -0.70 17.09
N GLN A 505 22.60 -0.67 17.73
CA GLN A 505 22.72 -0.63 19.18
C GLN A 505 22.36 0.76 19.75
N LEU A 506 22.68 1.84 19.04
CA LEU A 506 22.21 3.20 19.37
C LEU A 506 20.68 3.25 19.49
N TRP A 507 19.95 2.79 18.46
CA TRP A 507 18.49 2.82 18.49
C TRP A 507 17.90 1.81 19.48
N GLY A 508 18.54 0.65 19.68
CA GLY A 508 18.22 -0.27 20.77
C GLY A 508 18.32 0.36 22.15
N GLN A 509 19.40 1.12 22.43
CA GLN A 509 19.56 1.91 23.66
C GLN A 509 18.42 2.94 23.82
N VAL A 510 18.11 3.73 22.78
CA VAL A 510 17.07 4.76 22.85
C VAL A 510 15.69 4.14 23.13
N VAL A 511 15.37 3.00 22.51
CA VAL A 511 14.10 2.28 22.75
C VAL A 511 14.04 1.72 24.17
N ALA A 512 15.12 1.11 24.67
CA ALA A 512 15.20 0.61 26.03
C ALA A 512 15.04 1.75 27.06
N GLU A 513 15.74 2.87 26.87
CA GLU A 513 15.61 4.06 27.74
C GLU A 513 14.17 4.61 27.73
N TYR A 514 13.56 4.75 26.55
CA TYR A 514 12.16 5.15 26.41
C TYR A 514 11.20 4.22 27.16
N LYS A 515 11.32 2.90 26.97
CA LYS A 515 10.48 1.89 27.64
C LYS A 515 10.68 1.85 29.16
N THR A 516 11.88 2.20 29.66
CA THR A 516 12.11 2.40 31.10
C THR A 516 11.59 3.74 31.66
N GLY A 517 11.00 4.59 30.83
CA GLY A 517 10.34 5.83 31.26
C GLY A 517 11.25 7.07 31.29
N ALA A 518 12.32 7.11 30.49
CA ALA A 518 13.14 8.31 30.35
C ALA A 518 12.31 9.53 29.88
N ASP A 519 12.56 10.71 30.45
CA ASP A 519 11.86 11.93 30.06
C ASP A 519 12.28 12.42 28.67
N TYR A 520 11.34 12.30 27.73
CA TYR A 520 11.48 12.70 26.34
C TYR A 520 10.83 14.07 26.03
N ARG A 521 10.15 14.70 26.99
CA ARG A 521 9.45 15.97 26.76
C ARG A 521 10.34 17.14 27.16
N PHE A 522 10.29 18.21 26.37
CA PHE A 522 10.86 19.47 26.79
C PHE A 522 9.96 20.16 27.82
N THR A 523 10.54 20.64 28.92
CA THR A 523 9.85 21.48 29.91
C THR A 523 9.54 22.86 29.30
N ASP A 524 8.64 23.63 29.91
CA ASP A 524 8.34 24.97 29.40
C ASP A 524 9.48 25.96 29.64
N GLU A 525 10.33 25.71 30.65
CA GLU A 525 11.59 26.42 30.87
C GLU A 525 12.61 26.11 29.76
N GLU A 526 12.85 24.83 29.45
CA GLU A 526 13.72 24.41 28.34
C GLU A 526 13.26 25.04 27.02
N LYS A 527 11.96 24.97 26.69
CA LYS A 527 11.38 25.63 25.49
C LYS A 527 11.59 27.14 25.47
N THR A 528 11.56 27.79 26.64
CA THR A 528 11.76 29.24 26.75
C THR A 528 13.22 29.60 26.52
N ASN A 529 14.15 28.82 27.07
CA ASN A 529 15.60 28.99 26.87
C ASN A 529 15.99 28.71 25.41
N PHE A 530 15.42 27.69 24.77
CA PHE A 530 15.61 27.44 23.33
C PHE A 530 15.06 28.58 22.46
N ASN A 531 13.87 29.11 22.75
CA ASN A 531 13.37 30.30 22.04
C ASN A 531 14.35 31.47 22.16
N ALA A 532 14.78 31.81 23.37
CA ALA A 532 15.66 32.96 23.61
C ALA A 532 16.98 32.84 22.83
N ARG A 533 17.64 31.67 22.87
CA ARG A 533 18.85 31.42 22.07
C ARG A 533 18.58 31.45 20.56
N ASN A 534 17.46 30.91 20.10
CA ASN A 534 17.11 30.91 18.67
C ASN A 534 16.84 32.32 18.12
N ASP A 535 16.20 33.16 18.93
CA ASP A 535 15.92 34.55 18.59
C ASP A 535 17.19 35.41 18.66
N GLU A 536 18.16 35.07 19.53
CA GLU A 536 19.48 35.74 19.62
C GLU A 536 20.46 35.35 18.51
N GLN A 537 20.49 34.08 18.08
CA GLN A 537 21.58 33.53 17.25
C GLN A 537 21.18 33.06 15.83
N PHE A 538 19.90 32.80 15.57
CA PHE A 538 19.46 32.13 14.34
C PHE A 538 18.29 32.82 13.62
N THR A 539 17.90 34.01 14.09
CA THR A 539 16.84 34.81 13.47
C THR A 539 17.44 35.90 12.59
N ALA A 540 16.96 36.00 11.36
CA ALA A 540 17.41 37.02 10.41
C ALA A 540 16.98 38.42 10.85
N ASP A 541 17.93 39.35 10.97
CA ASP A 541 17.67 40.77 11.19
C ASP A 541 16.82 41.33 10.04
N THR A 542 15.62 41.83 10.33
CA THR A 542 14.79 42.50 9.33
C THR A 542 15.12 44.00 9.29
N PRO A 543 14.77 44.72 8.20
CA PRO A 543 14.94 46.18 8.15
C PRO A 543 14.24 46.90 9.32
N GLU A 544 13.15 46.35 9.84
CA GLU A 544 12.50 46.81 11.07
C GLU A 544 13.35 46.62 12.34
N ASP A 545 14.17 45.57 12.44
CA ASP A 545 15.06 45.37 13.60
C ASP A 545 16.17 46.43 13.59
N ALA A 546 16.78 46.68 12.43
CA ALA A 546 17.74 47.77 12.26
C ALA A 546 17.13 49.13 12.64
N PHE A 547 15.90 49.42 12.18
CA PHE A 547 15.17 50.63 12.58
C PHE A 547 14.92 50.70 14.10
N ILE A 548 14.45 49.62 14.73
CA ILE A 548 14.19 49.61 16.18
C ILE A 548 15.50 49.77 16.94
N ALA A 549 16.56 49.09 16.52
CA ALA A 549 17.89 49.15 17.12
C ALA A 549 18.53 50.54 16.99
N GLU A 550 18.34 51.25 15.88
CA GLU A 550 18.95 52.57 15.66
C GLU A 550 18.10 53.73 16.19
N CYS A 551 16.79 53.73 15.93
CA CYS A 551 15.90 54.87 16.22
C CYS A 551 15.13 54.76 17.53
N LEU A 552 15.05 53.59 18.17
CA LEU A 552 14.26 53.38 19.39
C LEU A 552 15.11 52.87 20.57
N ARG A 553 14.68 53.23 21.77
CA ARG A 553 15.21 52.72 23.03
C ARG A 553 14.08 52.03 23.79
N ILE A 554 14.24 50.72 23.99
CA ILE A 554 13.37 49.93 24.86
C ILE A 554 13.82 50.17 26.30
N THR A 555 12.87 50.45 27.19
CA THR A 555 13.16 50.86 28.58
C THR A 555 12.31 50.15 29.62
N GLY A 556 11.18 49.56 29.24
CA GLY A 556 10.20 48.95 30.15
C GLY A 556 9.53 49.91 31.15
N ASN A 557 10.00 51.15 31.26
CA ASN A 557 9.43 52.17 32.13
C ASN A 557 8.09 52.64 31.56
N ALA A 558 7.02 52.40 32.30
CA ALA A 558 5.68 52.80 31.90
C ALA A 558 5.55 54.31 31.61
N GLN A 559 6.34 55.19 32.25
CA GLN A 559 6.24 56.63 31.94
C GLN A 559 6.72 56.99 30.53
N HIS A 560 7.72 56.27 30.02
CA HIS A 560 8.23 56.45 28.66
C HIS A 560 7.18 56.00 27.64
N PHE A 561 6.75 56.90 26.77
CA PHE A 561 5.66 56.67 25.82
C PHE A 561 5.98 57.33 24.49
N VAL A 562 5.77 56.59 23.40
CA VAL A 562 5.84 57.09 22.02
C VAL A 562 4.53 56.76 21.32
N THR A 563 3.94 57.74 20.63
CA THR A 563 2.71 57.58 19.86
C THR A 563 2.98 56.77 18.59
N THR A 564 1.94 56.11 18.05
CA THR A 564 2.05 55.42 16.75
C THR A 564 2.43 56.38 15.62
N VAL A 565 2.07 57.67 15.74
CA VAL A 565 2.38 58.71 14.74
C VAL A 565 3.87 59.06 14.78
N GLU A 566 4.44 59.27 15.96
CA GLU A 566 5.88 59.54 16.12
C GLU A 566 6.75 58.40 15.59
N ILE A 567 6.39 57.13 15.86
CA ILE A 567 7.11 55.98 15.29
C ILE A 567 6.99 55.95 13.77
N SER A 568 5.81 56.24 13.21
CA SER A 568 5.62 56.29 11.75
C SER A 568 6.46 57.40 11.10
N LEU A 569 6.48 58.60 11.68
CA LEU A 569 7.28 59.72 11.19
C LEU A 569 8.78 59.41 11.23
N GLU A 570 9.28 58.80 12.30
CA GLU A 570 10.69 58.41 12.38
C GLU A 570 11.02 57.29 11.39
N LEU A 571 10.12 56.32 11.21
CA LEU A 571 10.25 55.26 10.21
C LEU A 571 10.27 55.81 8.78
N ASP A 572 9.48 56.86 8.49
CA ASP A 572 9.47 57.51 7.19
C ASP A 572 10.79 58.28 6.93
N LYS A 573 11.30 59.04 7.91
CA LYS A 573 12.67 59.62 7.81
C LYS A 573 13.73 58.55 7.56
N TYR A 574 13.66 57.43 8.27
CA TYR A 574 14.64 56.35 8.18
C TYR A 574 14.71 55.74 6.76
N LYS A 575 13.54 55.58 6.10
CA LYS A 575 13.46 55.17 4.69
C LYS A 575 14.19 56.14 3.76
N ASP A 576 13.95 57.44 3.94
CA ASP A 576 14.51 58.49 3.07
C ASP A 576 16.05 58.55 3.13
N HIS A 577 16.64 58.24 4.29
CA HIS A 577 18.09 58.17 4.48
C HIS A 577 18.72 56.89 3.88
N ARG A 578 17.97 55.78 3.81
CA ARG A 578 18.44 54.47 3.33
C ARG A 578 17.95 54.10 1.91
N LYS A 579 18.01 55.07 0.99
CA LYS A 579 17.55 54.94 -0.42
C LYS A 579 17.94 53.59 -1.06
N GLY A 580 16.96 52.69 -1.17
CA GLY A 580 17.09 51.41 -1.88
C GLY A 580 17.14 50.14 -1.01
N GLN A 581 17.17 50.21 0.32
CA GLN A 581 17.22 49.02 1.19
C GLN A 581 15.93 48.80 1.99
N GLY A 582 15.16 47.77 1.62
CA GLY A 582 14.10 47.17 2.44
C GLY A 582 12.69 47.77 2.27
N PHE A 583 11.66 46.92 2.48
CA PHE A 583 10.26 47.33 2.54
C PHE A 583 9.80 47.35 4.01
N TYR A 584 9.83 48.53 4.63
CA TYR A 584 9.53 48.68 6.06
C TYR A 584 8.03 48.75 6.33
N ARG A 585 7.52 47.92 7.25
CA ARG A 585 6.10 47.92 7.65
C ARG A 585 5.91 48.39 9.08
N MET A 586 5.19 49.50 9.27
CA MET A 586 4.85 50.02 10.61
C MET A 586 4.07 49.00 11.46
N GLU A 587 3.28 48.11 10.83
CA GLU A 587 2.62 47.02 11.55
C GLU A 587 3.60 45.98 12.12
N GLU A 588 4.68 45.64 11.39
CA GLU A 588 5.71 44.72 11.87
C GLU A 588 6.59 45.38 12.94
N VAL A 589 6.99 46.65 12.76
CA VAL A 589 7.65 47.44 13.82
C VAL A 589 6.83 47.40 15.11
N ARG A 590 5.51 47.63 15.02
CA ARG A 590 4.61 47.58 16.17
C ARG A 590 4.45 46.17 16.76
N LYS A 591 4.39 45.13 15.93
CA LYS A 591 4.31 43.72 16.36
C LYS A 591 5.54 43.34 17.18
N LYS A 592 6.74 43.67 16.67
CA LYS A 592 8.04 43.43 17.31
C LYS A 592 8.19 44.20 18.61
N LEU A 593 7.92 45.50 18.62
CA LEU A 593 7.96 46.31 19.84
C LEU A 593 7.04 45.74 20.95
N LEU A 594 5.86 45.21 20.60
CA LEU A 594 4.94 44.60 21.57
C LEU A 594 5.38 43.24 22.12
N GLN A 595 6.41 42.61 21.53
CA GLN A 595 7.04 41.39 22.05
C GLN A 595 8.19 41.72 23.03
N MET A 596 8.66 42.97 23.05
CA MET A 596 9.82 43.37 23.85
C MET A 596 9.45 43.59 25.34
N PRO A 597 10.33 43.20 26.29
CA PRO A 597 10.05 43.29 27.72
C PRO A 597 9.59 44.68 28.19
N GLY A 598 8.48 44.70 28.91
CA GLY A 598 7.91 45.92 29.50
C GLY A 598 7.21 46.87 28.52
N VAL A 599 7.18 46.58 27.21
CA VAL A 599 6.45 47.37 26.23
C VAL A 599 4.97 46.99 26.21
N LYS A 600 4.06 47.98 26.25
CA LYS A 600 2.61 47.75 26.25
C LYS A 600 1.85 48.76 25.40
N ARG A 601 0.72 48.34 24.83
CA ARG A 601 -0.24 49.27 24.20
C ARG A 601 -0.78 50.21 25.26
N ASP A 602 -0.73 51.52 25.00
CA ASP A 602 -1.24 52.54 25.90
C ASP A 602 -1.91 53.68 25.10
N LYS A 603 -2.76 54.47 25.76
CA LYS A 603 -3.52 55.55 25.15
C LYS A 603 -3.60 56.76 26.07
N ARG A 604 -2.92 57.86 25.69
CA ARG A 604 -2.74 59.05 26.55
C ARG A 604 -3.34 60.30 25.93
N ARG A 605 -3.88 61.20 26.76
CA ARG A 605 -4.08 62.60 26.37
C ARG A 605 -2.77 63.36 26.57
N ILE A 606 -2.35 64.06 25.53
CA ILE A 606 -1.19 64.97 25.56
C ILE A 606 -1.74 66.37 25.26
N ALA A 607 -1.29 67.38 26.03
CA ALA A 607 -1.64 68.81 25.83
C ALA A 607 -3.15 69.11 25.62
N GLY A 608 -4.05 68.41 26.33
CA GLY A 608 -5.51 68.62 26.23
C GLY A 608 -6.18 68.06 24.96
N ALA A 609 -5.41 67.47 24.02
CA ALA A 609 -5.92 66.93 22.77
C ALA A 609 -6.71 65.61 22.94
N LYS A 610 -7.30 65.12 21.84
CA LYS A 610 -7.91 63.79 21.77
C LYS A 610 -6.87 62.72 22.17
N PRO A 611 -7.27 61.66 22.92
CA PRO A 611 -6.33 60.67 23.41
C PRO A 611 -5.69 59.85 22.27
N LEU A 612 -4.36 59.91 22.18
CA LEU A 612 -3.53 59.29 21.14
C LEU A 612 -3.15 57.86 21.51
N ASN A 613 -3.14 56.97 20.52
CA ASN A 613 -2.67 55.59 20.69
C ASN A 613 -1.14 55.53 20.56
N GLY A 614 -0.48 54.75 21.40
CA GLY A 614 0.96 54.57 21.37
C GLY A 614 1.43 53.32 22.12
N LEU A 615 2.72 53.32 22.44
CA LEU A 615 3.40 52.27 23.19
C LEU A 615 4.07 52.89 24.42
N ALA A 616 3.73 52.38 25.60
CA ALA A 616 4.48 52.64 26.84
C ALA A 616 5.67 51.67 26.96
N GLY A 617 6.74 52.06 27.66
CA GLY A 617 7.98 51.30 27.78
C GLY A 617 9.04 51.62 26.73
N VAL A 618 8.79 52.57 25.81
CA VAL A 618 9.65 52.91 24.66
C VAL A 618 9.95 54.41 24.65
N GLN A 619 11.13 54.79 24.13
CA GLN A 619 11.48 56.17 23.76
C GLN A 619 12.08 56.20 22.35
N LEU A 620 11.98 57.33 21.66
CA LEU A 620 12.83 57.64 20.51
C LEU A 620 14.27 57.87 21.00
N LYS A 621 15.25 57.34 20.27
CA LYS A 621 16.65 57.77 20.39
C LYS A 621 16.76 59.11 19.67
N TRP A 622 16.99 60.18 20.43
CA TRP A 622 17.09 61.51 19.86
C TRP A 622 18.30 61.63 18.92
N GLY A 623 18.04 61.83 17.62
CA GLY A 623 19.02 62.33 16.65
C GLY A 623 19.53 61.31 15.61
N MET A 624 18.75 61.10 14.55
CA MET A 624 19.29 61.36 13.20
C MET A 624 18.78 62.74 12.80
N MET A 625 19.71 63.67 12.57
CA MET A 625 19.44 65.07 12.18
C MET A 625 20.13 65.32 10.83
#